data_AF-L2FLT3-F1
#
_entry.id   AF-L2FLT3-F1
#
_cell.length_a   1.000
_cell.length_b   1.000
_cell.length_c   1.000
_cell.angle_alpha   90.00
_cell.angle_beta   90.00
_cell.angle_gamma   90.00
#
_symmetry.space_group_name_H-M   'P 1'
#
loop_
_entity.id
_entity.type
_entity.pdbx_description
1 polymer ?
#
loop_
_entity_poly.entity_id
_entity_poly.type
_entity_poly.pdbx_seq_one_letter_code
_entity_poly.pdbx_strand_id
1 'polypeptide(L)'
;MDATKAAQVLRKIEDLNENHEISIIKLSEPISSAGTQESRQRTSDASNASQDATTPDSLDADLAHYRELFAKLRFSYVEQVTKEKFIRAIVGDPPVIVTPQENLELEKANLEAKAQLKALKVEVADMVTDLEKKGKELAKRYESVQLDTAKLKELPDKILELEEKVAGLKESQAPGQSPQMNLPLAKTLELVEEKKRQQQQLDRELEQLQARVPRKRKEMERLQAELQPLEVKRQNSKAAAKEARRRKEGAGGDEDDLEERAKGTSSFGKRHNKTHVLCRRCGRRSLHVQKHTCSSCGYPSAKTRKYNWSEKAKRRKTNGTGRMRYMKDVSRRFKNGFQSGVPKGSTVPASA
;
A
#
# COMPACT_ATOMS: atom_id res chain seq x y z
N MET A 1 6.55 -34.08 -7.07
CA MET A 1 7.80 -33.56 -6.46
C MET A 1 8.08 -34.45 -5.27
N ASP A 2 9.25 -35.07 -5.21
CA ASP A 2 9.48 -36.15 -4.26
C ASP A 2 9.60 -35.59 -2.83
N ALA A 3 8.59 -35.82 -1.99
CA ALA A 3 8.61 -35.45 -0.57
C ALA A 3 9.87 -35.98 0.16
N THR A 4 10.43 -37.09 -0.33
CA THR A 4 11.69 -37.68 0.12
C THR A 4 12.90 -36.78 -0.11
N LYS A 5 12.94 -36.02 -1.22
CA LYS A 5 14.02 -35.05 -1.49
C LYS A 5 13.95 -33.86 -0.55
N ALA A 6 12.75 -33.35 -0.25
CA ALA A 6 12.57 -32.26 0.71
C ALA A 6 13.03 -32.67 2.12
N ALA A 7 12.66 -33.88 2.57
CA ALA A 7 13.09 -34.41 3.86
C ALA A 7 14.62 -34.63 3.94
N GLN A 8 15.25 -35.11 2.85
CA GLN A 8 16.71 -35.26 2.79
C GLN A 8 17.45 -33.92 2.87
N VAL A 9 16.91 -32.87 2.23
CA VAL A 9 17.50 -31.52 2.28
C VAL A 9 17.35 -30.91 3.67
N LEU A 10 16.18 -31.06 4.32
CA LEU A 10 15.97 -30.58 5.68
C LEU A 10 16.94 -31.21 6.68
N ARG A 11 17.11 -32.54 6.63
CA ARG A 11 18.08 -33.23 7.49
C ARG A 11 19.49 -32.70 7.30
N LYS A 12 19.93 -32.52 6.05
CA LYS A 12 21.25 -31.94 5.77
C LYS A 12 21.41 -30.52 6.32
N ILE A 13 20.36 -29.70 6.30
CA ILE A 13 20.39 -28.34 6.86
C ILE A 13 20.48 -28.40 8.39
N GLU A 14 19.72 -29.29 9.02
CA GLU A 14 19.74 -29.51 10.47
C GLU A 14 21.11 -30.02 10.94
N ASP A 15 21.68 -31.02 10.24
CA ASP A 15 23.04 -31.52 10.50
C ASP A 15 24.10 -30.42 10.36
N LEU A 16 23.99 -29.55 9.35
CA LEU A 16 24.94 -28.45 9.16
C LEU A 16 24.82 -27.37 10.25
N ASN A 17 23.61 -27.15 10.77
CA ASN A 17 23.36 -26.15 11.81
C ASN A 17 23.81 -26.63 13.19
N GLU A 18 23.66 -27.93 13.49
CA GLU A 18 24.15 -28.54 14.74
C GLU A 18 25.68 -28.61 14.80
N ASN A 19 26.33 -28.85 13.66
CA ASN A 19 27.78 -28.98 13.59
C ASN A 19 28.53 -27.63 13.54
N HIS A 20 27.85 -26.49 13.42
CA HIS A 20 28.47 -25.16 13.36
C HIS A 20 28.01 -24.29 14.52
N GLU A 21 28.63 -24.48 15.69
CA GLU A 21 28.52 -23.53 16.79
C GLU A 21 29.16 -22.20 16.37
N ILE A 22 28.35 -21.16 16.20
CA ILE A 22 28.83 -19.84 15.79
C ILE A 22 29.69 -19.27 16.94
N SER A 23 31.00 -19.19 16.74
CA SER A 23 31.98 -18.72 17.73
C SER A 23 31.64 -17.37 18.35
N ILE A 24 30.95 -16.50 17.59
CA ILE A 24 30.48 -15.19 18.05
C ILE A 24 29.48 -15.31 19.21
N ILE A 25 28.63 -16.35 19.23
CA ILE A 25 27.66 -16.58 20.30
C ILE A 25 28.37 -17.01 21.60
N LYS A 26 29.40 -17.85 21.51
CA LYS A 26 30.26 -18.19 22.66
C LYS A 26 31.03 -16.98 23.19
N LEU A 27 31.46 -16.09 22.31
CA LEU A 27 32.19 -14.88 22.70
C LEU A 27 31.27 -13.82 23.34
N SER A 28 29.98 -13.82 23.03
CA SER A 28 29.00 -12.90 23.62
C SER A 28 28.29 -13.46 24.86
N GLU A 29 28.39 -14.76 25.14
CA GLU A 29 27.86 -15.39 26.36
C GLU A 29 28.35 -14.73 27.66
N PRO A 30 29.64 -14.40 27.86
CA PRO A 30 30.11 -13.70 29.06
C PRO A 30 29.51 -12.30 29.21
N ILE A 31 29.32 -11.60 28.08
CA ILE A 31 28.75 -10.24 28.05
C ILE A 31 27.26 -10.29 28.41
N SER A 32 26.55 -11.30 27.92
CA SER A 32 25.11 -11.48 28.13
C SER A 32 24.78 -12.05 29.52
N SER A 33 25.65 -12.90 30.07
CA SER A 33 25.50 -13.52 31.40
C SER A 33 25.92 -12.61 32.56
N ALA A 34 26.70 -11.56 32.31
CA ALA A 34 27.02 -10.54 33.31
C ALA A 34 25.78 -9.75 33.81
N GLY A 35 24.67 -9.77 33.06
CA GLY A 35 23.41 -9.12 33.45
C GLY A 35 22.59 -9.86 34.52
N THR A 36 23.00 -11.04 34.98
CA THR A 36 22.22 -11.89 35.92
C THR A 36 22.87 -12.10 37.28
N GLN A 37 23.96 -11.39 37.61
CA GLN A 37 24.52 -11.48 38.96
C GLN A 37 23.74 -10.61 39.95
N GLU A 38 22.96 -11.27 40.81
CA GLU A 38 22.34 -10.70 42.00
C GLU A 38 23.32 -9.85 42.81
N SER A 39 22.92 -8.61 43.08
CA SER A 39 23.60 -7.68 43.97
C SER A 39 23.75 -8.25 45.39
N ARG A 40 24.91 -8.85 45.70
CA ARG A 40 25.36 -9.09 47.08
C ARG A 40 26.42 -8.08 47.47
N GLN A 41 25.93 -7.11 48.22
CA GLN A 41 26.60 -6.01 48.90
C GLN A 41 27.81 -6.48 49.74
N ARG A 42 28.96 -5.79 49.60
CA ARG A 42 29.87 -5.51 50.73
C ARG A 42 30.65 -4.21 50.51
N THR A 43 30.77 -3.50 51.61
CA THR A 43 31.13 -2.09 51.76
C THR A 43 32.64 -1.82 51.68
N SER A 44 32.94 -0.55 51.37
CA SER A 44 34.21 0.17 51.57
C SER A 44 35.44 -0.35 50.83
N ASP A 45 35.61 0.08 49.58
CA ASP A 45 36.83 0.77 49.17
C ASP A 45 36.57 1.58 47.88
N ALA A 46 37.23 2.71 47.73
CA ALA A 46 37.07 3.58 46.58
C ALA A 46 37.72 2.93 45.34
N SER A 47 36.91 2.64 44.30
CA SER A 47 37.25 2.43 42.87
C SER A 47 36.48 1.27 42.22
N ASN A 48 35.14 1.22 42.34
CA ASN A 48 34.32 0.26 41.59
C ASN A 48 33.09 0.96 40.97
N ALA A 49 33.33 1.87 40.03
CA ALA A 49 32.27 2.52 39.25
C ALA A 49 31.91 1.77 37.95
N SER A 50 32.52 0.61 37.67
CA SER A 50 32.38 -0.10 36.39
C SER A 50 31.74 -1.49 36.50
N GLN A 51 31.02 -1.78 37.59
CA GLN A 51 30.38 -3.10 37.79
C GLN A 51 28.86 -3.00 37.96
N ASP A 52 28.25 -1.87 37.63
CA ASP A 52 26.80 -1.81 37.48
C ASP A 52 26.45 -2.41 36.12
N ALA A 53 25.66 -3.49 36.15
CA ALA A 53 25.14 -4.29 35.05
C ALA A 53 25.34 -3.67 33.65
N THR A 54 26.25 -4.25 32.87
CA THR A 54 26.51 -3.90 31.46
C THR A 54 25.26 -4.11 30.63
N THR A 55 24.43 -3.08 30.58
CA THR A 55 23.37 -2.95 29.60
C THR A 55 23.98 -2.37 28.33
N PRO A 56 23.41 -2.64 27.13
CA PRO A 56 23.93 -2.09 25.88
C PRO A 56 24.12 -0.57 25.93
N ASP A 57 23.22 0.14 26.63
CA ASP A 57 23.29 1.59 26.79
C ASP A 57 24.36 2.05 27.80
N SER A 58 24.73 1.22 28.79
CA SER A 58 25.81 1.56 29.74
C SER A 58 27.20 1.39 29.14
N LEU A 59 27.37 0.49 28.16
CA LEU A 59 28.63 0.30 27.45
C LEU A 59 29.08 1.57 26.70
N ASP A 60 28.14 2.28 26.06
CA ASP A 60 28.47 3.52 25.35
C ASP A 60 28.89 4.63 26.32
N ALA A 61 28.26 4.71 27.49
CA ALA A 61 28.64 5.64 28.55
C ALA A 61 30.03 5.33 29.12
N ASP A 62 30.32 4.05 29.35
CA ASP A 62 31.63 3.58 29.81
C ASP A 62 32.73 3.86 28.78
N LEU A 63 32.48 3.59 27.50
CA LEU A 63 33.41 3.90 26.43
C LEU A 63 33.71 5.40 26.34
N ALA A 64 32.70 6.25 26.54
CA ALA A 64 32.90 7.70 26.60
C ALA A 64 33.75 8.11 27.80
N HIS A 65 33.43 7.59 29.00
CA HIS A 65 34.21 7.84 30.22
C HIS A 65 35.67 7.38 30.07
N TYR A 66 35.92 6.16 29.58
CA TYR A 66 37.27 5.65 29.39
C TYR A 66 38.06 6.46 28.36
N ARG A 67 37.42 6.88 27.26
CA ARG A 67 38.08 7.76 26.28
C ARG A 67 38.53 9.06 26.91
N GLU A 68 37.68 9.67 27.75
CA GLU A 68 38.02 10.91 28.45
C GLU A 68 39.12 10.69 29.49
N LEU A 69 39.01 9.63 30.31
CA LEU A 69 40.00 9.27 31.31
C LEU A 69 41.36 9.00 30.68
N PHE A 70 41.43 8.18 29.63
CA PHE A 70 42.68 7.87 28.94
C PHE A 70 43.25 9.09 28.19
N ALA A 71 42.41 10.00 27.69
CA ALA A 71 42.88 11.25 27.13
C ALA A 71 43.57 12.14 28.20
N LYS A 72 42.95 12.27 29.38
CA LYS A 72 43.53 12.99 30.52
C LYS A 72 44.82 12.33 31.02
N LEU A 73 44.80 11.00 31.18
CA LEU A 73 45.95 10.23 31.65
C LEU A 73 47.12 10.32 30.66
N ARG A 74 46.84 10.21 29.36
CA ARG A 74 47.83 10.39 28.30
C ARG A 74 48.45 11.77 28.34
N PHE A 75 47.65 12.83 28.53
CA PHE A 75 48.16 14.19 28.63
C PHE A 75 49.10 14.33 29.83
N SER A 76 48.66 13.91 31.01
CA SER A 76 49.47 13.95 32.24
C SER A 76 50.76 13.14 32.12
N TYR A 77 50.70 11.93 31.56
CA TYR A 77 51.86 11.07 31.36
C TYR A 77 52.86 11.69 30.38
N VAL A 78 52.39 12.19 29.23
CA VAL A 78 53.26 12.82 28.24
C VAL A 78 53.95 14.04 28.84
N GLU A 79 53.23 14.86 29.60
CA GLU A 79 53.79 16.03 30.29
C GLU A 79 54.83 15.64 31.35
N GLN A 80 54.56 14.61 32.15
CA GLN A 80 55.51 14.12 33.15
C GLN A 80 56.78 13.56 32.50
N VAL A 81 56.63 12.74 31.46
CA VAL A 81 57.76 12.16 30.73
C VAL A 81 58.58 13.23 30.03
N THR A 82 57.96 14.28 29.46
CA THR A 82 58.72 15.38 28.84
C THR A 82 59.49 16.18 29.89
N LYS A 83 58.87 16.49 31.03
CA LYS A 83 59.55 17.14 32.16
C LYS A 83 60.75 16.33 32.65
N GLU A 84 60.55 15.03 32.87
CA GLU A 84 61.62 14.14 33.34
C GLU A 84 62.75 14.02 32.31
N LYS A 85 62.42 13.82 31.03
CA LYS A 85 63.41 13.78 29.94
C LYS A 85 64.20 15.08 29.82
N PHE A 86 63.54 16.23 29.95
CA PHE A 86 64.19 17.53 29.91
C PHE A 86 65.17 17.72 31.07
N ILE A 87 64.77 17.39 32.29
CA ILE A 87 65.64 17.46 33.47
C ILE A 87 66.84 16.52 33.29
N ARG A 88 66.62 15.28 32.83
CA ARG A 88 67.72 14.34 32.56
C ARG A 88 68.67 14.82 31.46
N ALA A 89 68.17 15.49 30.43
CA ALA A 89 68.99 16.02 29.33
C ALA A 89 69.92 17.16 29.80
N ILE A 90 69.47 17.99 30.73
CA ILE A 90 70.26 19.12 31.29
C ILE A 90 71.25 18.65 32.37
N VAL A 91 70.83 17.70 33.20
CA VAL A 91 71.61 17.24 34.37
C VAL A 91 72.56 16.09 34.02
N GLY A 92 72.39 15.44 32.87
CA GLY A 92 73.29 14.37 32.41
C GLY A 92 74.69 14.91 32.06
N ASP A 93 75.72 14.11 32.34
CA ASP A 93 77.10 14.40 31.95
C ASP A 93 77.55 13.43 30.83
N PRO A 94 77.80 13.90 29.59
CA PRO A 94 77.68 15.29 29.10
C PRO A 94 76.22 15.70 28.80
N PRO A 95 75.90 17.01 28.86
CA PRO A 95 74.55 17.50 28.59
C PRO A 95 74.15 17.23 27.14
N VAL A 96 72.91 16.77 26.94
CA VAL A 96 72.40 16.45 25.61
C VAL A 96 71.97 17.74 24.91
N ILE A 97 72.73 18.17 23.91
CA ILE A 97 72.43 19.36 23.09
C ILE A 97 71.79 18.89 21.79
N VAL A 98 70.51 19.22 21.60
CA VAL A 98 69.78 18.87 20.37
C VAL A 98 70.24 19.80 19.25
N THR A 99 70.83 19.23 18.19
CA THR A 99 71.30 20.04 17.05
C THR A 99 70.16 20.33 16.07
N PRO A 100 70.22 21.44 15.30
CA PRO A 100 69.23 21.71 14.26
C PRO A 100 69.14 20.60 13.20
N GLN A 101 70.24 19.88 12.94
CA GLN A 101 70.28 18.77 11.99
C GLN A 101 69.49 17.55 12.51
N GLU A 102 69.68 17.17 13.78
CA GLU A 102 68.92 16.10 14.43
C GLU A 102 67.41 16.39 14.44
N ASN A 103 67.02 17.65 14.67
CA ASN A 103 65.61 18.05 14.58
C ASN A 103 65.05 17.84 13.18
N LEU A 104 65.79 18.22 12.13
CA LEU A 104 65.36 18.00 10.74
C LEU A 104 65.24 16.51 10.39
N GLU A 105 66.13 15.67 10.92
CA GLU A 105 66.07 14.21 10.73
C GLU A 105 64.85 13.59 11.45
N LEU A 106 64.60 14.00 12.71
CA LEU A 106 63.43 13.57 13.46
C LEU A 106 62.12 14.06 12.84
N GLU A 107 62.09 15.27 12.28
CA GLU A 107 60.94 15.78 11.54
C GLU A 107 60.66 14.93 10.30
N LYS A 108 61.69 14.57 9.52
CA LYS A 108 61.53 13.67 8.37
C LYS A 108 61.00 12.30 8.78
N ALA A 109 61.59 11.67 9.80
CA ALA A 109 61.14 10.37 10.30
C ALA A 109 59.69 10.42 10.82
N ASN A 110 59.32 11.49 11.52
CA ASN A 110 57.94 11.69 11.99
C ASN A 110 56.96 11.89 10.82
N LEU A 111 57.36 12.57 9.75
CA LEU A 111 56.54 12.72 8.55
C LEU A 111 56.31 11.37 7.85
N GLU A 112 57.35 10.55 7.73
CA GLU A 112 57.27 9.20 7.17
C GLU A 112 56.36 8.30 8.02
N ALA A 113 56.58 8.23 9.33
CA ALA A 113 55.74 7.46 10.24
C ALA A 113 54.28 7.95 10.24
N LYS A 114 54.05 9.26 10.15
CA LYS A 114 52.70 9.84 10.04
C LYS A 114 52.04 9.48 8.71
N ALA A 115 52.80 9.41 7.62
CA ALA A 115 52.29 8.95 6.32
C ALA A 115 51.89 7.47 6.37
N GLN A 116 52.75 6.61 6.93
CA GLN A 116 52.47 5.18 7.12
C GLN A 116 51.23 4.96 8.01
N LEU A 117 51.14 5.67 9.14
CA LEU A 117 49.98 5.57 10.03
C LEU A 117 48.69 6.01 9.34
N LYS A 118 48.74 7.03 8.48
CA LYS A 118 47.58 7.45 7.68
C LYS A 118 47.17 6.38 6.68
N ALA A 119 48.12 5.76 5.98
CA ALA A 119 47.84 4.68 5.05
C ALA A 119 47.17 3.48 5.76
N LEU A 120 47.76 3.01 6.86
CA LEU A 120 47.21 1.91 7.65
C LEU A 120 45.82 2.24 8.23
N LYS A 121 45.58 3.48 8.64
CA LYS A 121 44.24 3.90 9.11
C LYS A 121 43.19 3.84 8.01
N VAL A 122 43.56 4.21 6.78
CA VAL A 122 42.66 4.10 5.62
C VAL A 122 42.40 2.62 5.32
N GLU A 123 43.43 1.78 5.27
CA GLU A 123 43.27 0.33 5.06
C GLU A 123 42.37 -0.33 6.10
N VAL A 124 42.56 -0.01 7.39
CA VAL A 124 41.70 -0.53 8.47
C VAL A 124 40.27 -0.01 8.33
N ALA A 125 40.08 1.25 7.99
CA ALA A 125 38.74 1.79 7.76
C ALA A 125 38.04 1.08 6.59
N ASP A 126 38.75 0.87 5.48
CA ASP A 126 38.22 0.16 4.31
C ASP A 126 37.87 -1.30 4.66
N MET A 127 38.75 -2.01 5.37
CA MET A 127 38.47 -3.37 5.86
C MET A 127 37.23 -3.43 6.75
N VAL A 128 37.03 -2.46 7.65
CA VAL A 128 35.82 -2.39 8.48
C VAL A 128 34.57 -2.19 7.62
N THR A 129 34.61 -1.28 6.65
CA THR A 129 33.45 -1.07 5.76
C THR A 129 33.11 -2.31 4.93
N ASP A 130 34.12 -3.07 4.49
CA ASP A 130 33.90 -4.31 3.74
C ASP A 130 33.39 -5.45 4.62
N LEU A 131 33.86 -5.54 5.87
CA LEU A 131 33.31 -6.47 6.86
C LEU A 131 31.84 -6.15 7.17
N GLU A 132 31.47 -4.88 7.30
CA GLU A 132 30.07 -4.48 7.50
C GLU A 132 29.19 -4.85 6.31
N LYS A 133 29.67 -4.64 5.07
CA LYS A 133 28.95 -5.05 3.84
C LYS A 133 28.75 -6.55 3.82
N LYS A 134 29.82 -7.33 4.05
CA LYS A 134 29.77 -8.80 4.10
C LYS A 134 28.84 -9.28 5.21
N GLY A 135 28.86 -8.63 6.38
CA GLY A 135 27.95 -8.93 7.48
C GLY A 135 26.48 -8.74 7.09
N LYS A 136 26.15 -7.63 6.43
CA LYS A 136 24.78 -7.35 5.94
C LYS A 136 24.34 -8.34 4.86
N GLU A 137 25.24 -8.71 3.94
CA GLU A 137 24.94 -9.71 2.92
C GLU A 137 24.72 -11.10 3.51
N LEU A 138 25.56 -11.50 4.47
CA LEU A 138 25.44 -12.76 5.17
C LEU A 138 24.12 -12.83 5.96
N ALA A 139 23.75 -11.76 6.66
CA ALA A 139 22.47 -11.68 7.39
C ALA A 139 21.27 -11.89 6.47
N LYS A 140 21.24 -11.22 5.30
CA LYS A 140 20.17 -11.41 4.30
C LYS A 140 20.12 -12.84 3.77
N ARG A 141 21.28 -13.44 3.48
CA ARG A 141 21.35 -14.84 3.03
C ARG A 141 20.85 -15.79 4.11
N TYR A 142 21.24 -15.55 5.35
CA TYR A 142 20.78 -16.34 6.50
C TYR A 142 19.26 -16.25 6.67
N GLU A 143 18.67 -15.06 6.61
CA GLU A 143 17.21 -14.85 6.63
C GLU A 143 16.51 -15.61 5.49
N SER A 144 17.06 -15.56 4.26
CA SER A 144 16.48 -16.30 3.13
C SER A 144 16.50 -17.81 3.35
N VAL A 145 17.61 -18.35 3.86
CA VAL A 145 17.74 -19.78 4.19
C VAL A 145 16.79 -20.18 5.31
N GLN A 146 16.61 -19.35 6.33
CA GLN A 146 15.61 -19.60 7.39
C GLN A 146 14.19 -19.66 6.82
N LEU A 147 13.81 -18.70 5.98
CA LEU A 147 12.48 -18.68 5.35
C LEU A 147 12.26 -19.90 4.45
N ASP A 148 13.26 -20.27 3.65
CA ASP A 148 13.16 -21.43 2.77
C ASP A 148 13.17 -22.75 3.55
N THR A 149 13.88 -22.82 4.67
CA THR A 149 13.83 -23.96 5.60
C THR A 149 12.43 -24.08 6.21
N ALA A 150 11.81 -22.97 6.63
CA ALA A 150 10.43 -22.98 7.12
C ALA A 150 9.44 -23.46 6.05
N LYS A 151 9.57 -22.98 4.81
CA LYS A 151 8.76 -23.47 3.68
C LYS A 151 8.97 -24.96 3.43
N LEU A 152 10.21 -25.44 3.48
CA LEU A 152 10.52 -26.86 3.28
C LEU A 152 9.89 -27.74 4.37
N LYS A 153 9.77 -27.24 5.61
CA LYS A 153 9.06 -27.93 6.69
C LYS A 153 7.56 -28.05 6.42
N GLU A 154 6.93 -27.02 5.85
CA GLU A 154 5.48 -27.01 5.55
C GLU A 154 5.08 -27.74 4.25
N LEU A 155 6.01 -27.87 3.30
CA LEU A 155 5.71 -28.41 1.96
C LEU A 155 5.18 -29.86 1.96
N PRO A 156 5.73 -30.81 2.74
CA PRO A 156 5.24 -32.18 2.79
C PRO A 156 3.76 -32.26 3.19
N ASP A 157 3.36 -31.53 4.24
CA ASP A 157 1.99 -31.51 4.73
C ASP A 157 1.03 -30.95 3.67
N LYS A 158 1.42 -29.85 3.00
CA LYS A 158 0.65 -29.27 1.90
C LYS A 158 0.51 -30.20 0.70
N ILE A 159 1.56 -30.97 0.39
CA ILE A 159 1.50 -31.97 -0.69
C ILE A 159 0.51 -33.06 -0.33
N LEU A 160 0.55 -33.59 0.89
CA LEU A 160 -0.41 -34.59 1.36
C LEU A 160 -1.85 -34.07 1.32
N GLU A 161 -2.10 -32.86 1.80
CA GLU A 161 -3.42 -32.23 1.72
C GLU A 161 -3.93 -32.07 0.28
N LEU A 162 -3.04 -31.67 -0.64
CA LEU A 162 -3.41 -31.52 -2.05
C LEU A 162 -3.66 -32.87 -2.71
N GLU A 163 -2.89 -33.90 -2.38
CA GLU A 163 -3.09 -35.27 -2.86
C GLU A 163 -4.42 -35.84 -2.36
N GLU A 164 -4.77 -35.63 -1.09
CA GLU A 164 -6.06 -36.01 -0.52
C GLU A 164 -7.22 -35.26 -1.20
N LYS A 165 -7.09 -33.94 -1.40
CA LYS A 165 -8.09 -33.14 -2.14
C LYS A 165 -8.24 -33.63 -3.58
N VAL A 166 -7.15 -33.95 -4.26
CA VAL A 166 -7.18 -34.49 -5.64
C VAL A 166 -7.84 -35.88 -5.64
N ALA A 167 -7.55 -36.73 -4.66
CA ALA A 167 -8.21 -38.04 -4.52
C ALA A 167 -9.72 -37.89 -4.29
N GLY A 168 -10.13 -37.03 -3.36
CA GLY A 168 -11.54 -36.75 -3.10
C GLY A 168 -12.26 -36.12 -4.30
N LEU A 169 -11.59 -35.22 -5.04
CA LEU A 169 -12.14 -34.67 -6.28
C LEU A 169 -12.31 -35.75 -7.35
N LYS A 170 -11.33 -36.64 -7.52
CA LYS A 170 -11.42 -37.78 -8.44
C LYS A 170 -12.55 -38.75 -8.06
N GLU A 171 -12.78 -38.99 -6.77
CA GLU A 171 -13.88 -39.82 -6.29
C GLU A 171 -15.25 -39.14 -6.50
N SER A 172 -15.35 -37.83 -6.24
CA SER A 172 -16.55 -37.05 -6.52
C SER A 172 -16.85 -36.92 -8.02
N GLN A 173 -15.81 -37.06 -8.86
CA GLN A 173 -15.90 -37.17 -10.31
C GLN A 173 -16.19 -38.62 -10.75
N ALA A 174 -17.03 -39.34 -9.99
CA ALA A 174 -17.66 -40.56 -10.49
C ALA A 174 -18.41 -40.22 -11.80
N PRO A 175 -18.35 -41.07 -12.83
CA PRO A 175 -18.95 -40.76 -14.13
C PRO A 175 -20.46 -40.53 -13.95
N GLY A 176 -20.88 -39.27 -14.07
CA GLY A 176 -22.30 -38.95 -14.14
C GLY A 176 -22.95 -39.65 -15.34
N GLN A 177 -24.27 -39.82 -15.31
CA GLN A 177 -25.04 -40.53 -16.36
C GLN A 177 -24.86 -39.95 -17.78
N SER A 178 -24.33 -38.73 -17.92
CA SER A 178 -24.16 -38.02 -19.19
C SER A 178 -22.71 -38.11 -19.71
N PRO A 179 -22.45 -38.80 -20.85
CA PRO A 179 -21.09 -39.00 -21.37
C PRO A 179 -20.37 -37.70 -21.80
N GLN A 180 -21.12 -36.62 -22.04
CA GLN A 180 -20.60 -35.30 -22.43
C GLN A 180 -19.97 -34.51 -21.26
N MET A 181 -20.24 -34.92 -20.02
CA MET A 181 -19.67 -34.30 -18.81
C MET A 181 -18.33 -34.93 -18.40
N ASN A 182 -17.92 -36.02 -19.06
CA ASN A 182 -16.70 -36.78 -18.76
C ASN A 182 -15.65 -36.62 -19.88
N LEU A 183 -15.64 -35.46 -20.56
CA LEU A 183 -14.71 -35.18 -21.65
C LEU A 183 -13.45 -34.47 -21.12
N PRO A 184 -12.25 -34.79 -21.67
CA PRO A 184 -11.04 -34.01 -21.41
C PRO A 184 -11.23 -32.54 -21.79
N LEU A 185 -10.52 -31.64 -21.10
CA LEU A 185 -10.64 -30.19 -21.27
C LEU A 185 -10.59 -29.75 -22.74
N ALA A 186 -9.67 -30.31 -23.53
CA ALA A 186 -9.57 -30.03 -24.96
C ALA A 186 -10.89 -30.31 -25.72
N LYS A 187 -11.48 -31.49 -25.51
CA LYS A 187 -12.74 -31.89 -26.17
C LYS A 187 -13.93 -31.08 -25.66
N THR A 188 -13.93 -30.67 -24.37
CA THR A 188 -14.98 -29.78 -23.86
C THR A 188 -14.91 -28.40 -24.48
N LEU A 189 -13.72 -27.86 -24.72
CA LEU A 189 -13.54 -26.57 -25.37
C LEU A 189 -14.02 -26.62 -26.82
N GLU A 190 -13.67 -27.68 -27.56
CA GLU A 190 -14.16 -27.91 -28.92
C GLU A 190 -15.70 -27.99 -28.98
N LEU A 191 -16.34 -28.75 -28.08
CA LEU A 191 -17.81 -28.81 -28.01
C LEU A 191 -18.44 -27.47 -27.62
N VAL A 192 -17.82 -26.70 -26.72
CA VAL A 192 -18.30 -25.36 -26.36
C VAL A 192 -18.20 -24.41 -27.54
N GLU A 193 -17.12 -24.47 -28.31
CA GLU A 193 -16.96 -23.68 -29.53
C GLU A 193 -18.01 -24.07 -30.58
N GLU A 194 -18.26 -25.37 -30.76
CA GLU A 194 -19.30 -25.86 -31.66
C GLU A 194 -20.68 -25.38 -31.24
N LYS A 195 -21.03 -25.49 -29.94
CA LYS A 195 -22.31 -25.00 -29.41
C LYS A 195 -22.46 -23.50 -29.51
N LYS A 196 -21.38 -22.73 -29.29
CA LYS A 196 -21.37 -21.28 -29.53
C LYS A 196 -21.61 -20.94 -31.00
N ARG A 197 -21.03 -21.70 -31.93
CA ARG A 197 -21.29 -21.52 -33.38
C ARG A 197 -22.75 -21.84 -33.72
N GLN A 198 -23.31 -22.92 -33.18
CA GLN A 198 -24.72 -23.26 -33.34
C GLN A 198 -25.63 -22.17 -32.78
N GLN A 199 -25.32 -21.63 -31.59
CA GLN A 199 -26.08 -20.53 -30.99
C GLN A 199 -26.02 -19.27 -31.86
N GLN A 200 -24.84 -18.89 -32.36
CA GLN A 200 -24.68 -17.75 -33.27
C GLN A 200 -25.45 -17.93 -34.58
N GLN A 201 -25.53 -19.15 -35.10
CA GLN A 201 -26.35 -19.46 -36.28
C GLN A 201 -27.83 -19.24 -35.99
N LEU A 202 -28.33 -19.78 -34.87
CA LEU A 202 -29.71 -19.59 -34.45
C LEU A 202 -30.04 -18.12 -34.17
N ASP A 203 -29.13 -17.37 -33.55
CA ASP A 203 -29.30 -15.93 -33.31
C ASP A 203 -29.41 -15.16 -34.63
N ARG A 204 -28.59 -15.49 -35.63
CA ARG A 204 -28.70 -14.89 -36.98
C ARG A 204 -30.02 -15.25 -37.66
N GLU A 205 -30.49 -16.48 -37.53
CA GLU A 205 -31.79 -16.90 -38.05
C GLU A 205 -32.94 -16.14 -37.36
N LEU A 206 -32.86 -15.98 -36.04
CA LEU A 206 -33.81 -15.17 -35.27
C LEU A 206 -33.79 -13.71 -35.71
N GLU A 207 -32.61 -13.10 -35.89
CA GLU A 207 -32.49 -11.72 -36.40
C GLU A 207 -33.10 -11.57 -37.80
N GLN A 208 -32.85 -12.53 -38.70
CA GLN A 208 -33.44 -12.54 -40.04
C GLN A 208 -34.97 -12.67 -39.98
N LEU A 209 -35.50 -13.53 -39.12
CA LEU A 209 -36.93 -13.68 -38.93
C LEU A 209 -37.54 -12.41 -38.31
N GLN A 210 -36.92 -11.85 -37.26
CA GLN A 210 -37.34 -10.61 -36.63
C GLN A 210 -37.34 -9.42 -37.62
N ALA A 211 -36.37 -9.36 -38.54
CA ALA A 211 -36.34 -8.34 -39.60
C ALA A 211 -37.48 -8.51 -40.63
N ARG A 212 -38.00 -9.72 -40.84
CA ARG A 212 -39.15 -10.00 -41.72
C ARG A 212 -40.50 -9.66 -41.06
N VAL A 213 -40.60 -9.74 -39.73
CA VAL A 213 -41.82 -9.42 -38.96
C VAL A 213 -42.41 -8.04 -39.29
N PRO A 214 -41.68 -6.92 -39.28
CA PRO A 214 -42.28 -5.60 -39.55
C PRO A 214 -42.79 -5.46 -40.98
N ARG A 215 -42.12 -6.08 -41.97
CA ARG A 215 -42.61 -6.08 -43.36
C ARG A 215 -43.91 -6.86 -43.48
N LYS A 216 -43.98 -8.05 -42.86
CA LYS A 216 -45.20 -8.86 -42.82
C LYS A 216 -46.32 -8.20 -42.01
N ARG A 217 -46.01 -7.47 -40.93
CA ARG A 217 -46.99 -6.65 -40.19
C ARG A 217 -47.55 -5.53 -41.05
N LYS A 218 -46.72 -4.78 -41.78
CA LYS A 218 -47.18 -3.74 -42.71
C LYS A 218 -48.02 -4.32 -43.87
N GLU A 219 -47.65 -5.49 -44.36
CA GLU A 219 -48.44 -6.21 -45.38
C GLU A 219 -49.81 -6.64 -44.83
N MET A 220 -49.85 -7.17 -43.60
CA MET A 220 -51.10 -7.47 -42.89
C MET A 220 -51.94 -6.21 -42.65
N GLU A 221 -51.34 -5.10 -42.20
CA GLU A 221 -52.02 -3.82 -42.01
C GLU A 221 -52.59 -3.28 -43.32
N ARG A 222 -51.84 -3.40 -44.43
CA ARG A 222 -52.31 -3.01 -45.76
C ARG A 222 -53.49 -3.89 -46.21
N LEU A 223 -53.37 -5.21 -46.11
CA LEU A 223 -54.45 -6.13 -46.46
C LEU A 223 -55.67 -5.91 -45.55
N GLN A 224 -55.46 -5.61 -44.28
CA GLN A 224 -56.51 -5.26 -43.34
C GLN A 224 -57.17 -3.93 -43.75
N ALA A 225 -56.40 -2.93 -44.17
CA ALA A 225 -56.93 -1.67 -44.72
C ALA A 225 -57.65 -1.84 -46.07
N GLU A 226 -57.27 -2.80 -46.90
CA GLU A 226 -57.98 -3.17 -48.14
C GLU A 226 -59.25 -3.98 -47.84
N LEU A 227 -59.23 -4.82 -46.80
CA LEU A 227 -60.38 -5.57 -46.31
C LEU A 227 -61.38 -4.66 -45.57
N GLN A 228 -60.94 -3.65 -44.83
CA GLN A 228 -61.82 -2.72 -44.08
C GLN A 228 -62.94 -2.13 -44.95
N PRO A 229 -62.71 -1.53 -46.12
CA PRO A 229 -63.78 -1.02 -46.97
C PRO A 229 -64.65 -2.14 -47.56
N LEU A 230 -64.12 -3.35 -47.78
CA LEU A 230 -64.90 -4.51 -48.23
C LEU A 230 -65.78 -5.08 -47.11
N GLU A 231 -65.24 -5.13 -45.89
CA GLU A 231 -65.94 -5.50 -44.67
C GLU A 231 -66.98 -4.45 -44.30
N VAL A 232 -66.69 -3.14 -44.44
CA VAL A 232 -67.64 -2.04 -44.29
C VAL A 232 -68.70 -2.12 -45.39
N LYS A 233 -68.37 -2.45 -46.65
CA LYS A 233 -69.40 -2.72 -47.67
C LYS A 233 -70.28 -3.92 -47.31
N ARG A 234 -69.70 -5.00 -46.76
CA ARG A 234 -70.43 -6.18 -46.26
C ARG A 234 -71.24 -5.87 -45.01
N GLN A 235 -70.72 -5.03 -44.13
CA GLN A 235 -71.36 -4.59 -42.90
C GLN A 235 -72.44 -3.58 -43.22
N ASN A 236 -72.28 -2.70 -44.20
CA ASN A 236 -73.29 -1.76 -44.71
C ASN A 236 -74.36 -2.48 -45.51
N SER A 237 -74.07 -3.60 -46.18
CA SER A 237 -75.13 -4.44 -46.77
C SER A 237 -75.85 -5.26 -45.70
N LYS A 238 -75.14 -5.83 -44.72
CA LYS A 238 -75.74 -6.44 -43.52
C LYS A 238 -76.48 -5.44 -42.64
N ALA A 239 -76.00 -4.21 -42.54
CA ALA A 239 -76.56 -3.12 -41.77
C ALA A 239 -77.67 -2.45 -42.55
N ALA A 240 -77.65 -2.32 -43.86
CA ALA A 240 -78.85 -1.98 -44.63
C ALA A 240 -79.96 -3.03 -44.38
N ALA A 241 -79.61 -4.32 -44.25
CA ALA A 241 -80.55 -5.36 -43.80
C ALA A 241 -80.89 -5.27 -42.28
N LYS A 242 -80.01 -4.73 -41.44
CA LYS A 242 -80.17 -4.59 -39.98
C LYS A 242 -80.69 -3.22 -39.53
N GLU A 243 -80.69 -2.19 -40.38
CA GLU A 243 -81.05 -0.77 -40.28
C GLU A 243 -82.37 -0.54 -41.04
N ALA A 244 -82.75 -1.45 -41.96
CA ALA A 244 -84.15 -1.83 -42.10
C ALA A 244 -84.76 -2.34 -40.76
N ARG A 245 -83.93 -2.88 -39.85
CA ARG A 245 -84.30 -3.30 -38.48
C ARG A 245 -83.90 -2.30 -37.37
N ARG A 246 -83.04 -1.32 -37.66
CA ARG A 246 -82.39 -0.37 -36.73
C ARG A 246 -82.26 1.05 -37.30
N ARG A 247 -83.19 1.47 -38.17
CA ARG A 247 -83.95 2.73 -37.98
C ARG A 247 -84.71 2.65 -36.65
N LYS A 248 -83.95 2.44 -35.58
CA LYS A 248 -84.44 2.34 -34.21
C LYS A 248 -83.45 2.94 -33.22
N GLU A 249 -82.12 2.88 -33.41
CA GLU A 249 -81.19 3.55 -32.47
C GLU A 249 -79.78 3.76 -33.09
N GLY A 250 -79.29 5.02 -33.14
CA GLY A 250 -77.93 5.47 -33.59
C GLY A 250 -76.93 5.64 -32.42
N ALA A 251 -75.76 6.32 -32.47
CA ALA A 251 -74.77 6.74 -33.48
C ALA A 251 -73.56 7.36 -32.71
N GLY A 252 -72.33 7.32 -33.27
CA GLY A 252 -71.27 8.34 -33.03
C GLY A 252 -70.01 7.93 -32.24
N GLY A 253 -68.83 8.23 -32.82
CA GLY A 253 -67.47 7.99 -32.28
C GLY A 253 -66.57 9.25 -32.31
N ASP A 254 -65.24 9.03 -32.41
CA ASP A 254 -64.10 9.95 -32.73
C ASP A 254 -63.46 10.72 -31.55
N GLU A 255 -62.16 11.07 -31.48
CA GLU A 255 -60.92 10.85 -32.26
C GLU A 255 -59.73 11.46 -31.46
N ASP A 256 -58.51 10.94 -31.65
CA ASP A 256 -57.24 11.38 -31.06
C ASP A 256 -56.67 12.61 -31.81
N ASP A 257 -56.48 13.75 -31.14
CA ASP A 257 -55.83 14.94 -31.74
C ASP A 257 -55.07 15.81 -30.69
N LEU A 258 -54.00 15.26 -30.10
CA LEU A 258 -53.38 15.83 -28.89
C LEU A 258 -51.83 15.74 -28.87
N GLU A 259 -51.13 16.00 -29.98
CA GLU A 259 -49.65 15.99 -29.97
C GLU A 259 -48.93 17.28 -30.42
N GLU A 260 -49.65 18.34 -30.82
CA GLU A 260 -48.99 19.58 -31.30
C GLU A 260 -49.01 20.76 -30.31
N ARG A 261 -49.77 20.70 -29.20
CA ARG A 261 -49.97 21.84 -28.26
C ARG A 261 -49.00 21.90 -27.05
N ALA A 262 -47.99 21.03 -26.99
CA ALA A 262 -47.31 20.66 -25.73
C ALA A 262 -45.88 21.20 -25.50
N LYS A 263 -45.33 22.08 -26.35
CA LYS A 263 -43.94 22.57 -26.20
C LYS A 263 -43.90 24.11 -26.16
N GLY A 264 -43.60 24.70 -25.00
CA GLY A 264 -43.42 26.15 -24.85
C GLY A 264 -44.13 26.73 -23.63
N THR A 265 -44.82 27.85 -23.81
CA THR A 265 -45.52 28.63 -22.77
C THR A 265 -46.47 27.77 -21.92
N SER A 266 -47.23 26.87 -22.55
CA SER A 266 -48.17 25.95 -21.89
C SER A 266 -47.50 24.96 -20.92
N SER A 267 -46.25 24.57 -21.18
CA SER A 267 -45.51 23.63 -20.33
C SER A 267 -44.78 24.31 -19.17
N PHE A 268 -44.53 25.62 -19.22
CA PHE A 268 -43.91 26.36 -18.12
C PHE A 268 -44.81 26.46 -16.88
N GLY A 269 -46.13 26.59 -17.07
CA GLY A 269 -47.10 26.65 -15.95
C GLY A 269 -47.12 25.39 -15.08
N LYS A 270 -46.72 24.24 -15.64
CA LYS A 270 -46.68 22.94 -14.94
C LYS A 270 -45.37 22.70 -14.17
N ARG A 271 -44.42 23.65 -14.14
CA ARG A 271 -43.08 23.48 -13.51
C ARG A 271 -43.05 23.79 -12.00
N HIS A 272 -43.99 23.25 -11.23
CA HIS A 272 -44.04 23.41 -9.77
C HIS A 272 -43.06 22.47 -9.04
N ASN A 273 -42.82 21.28 -9.59
CA ASN A 273 -41.88 20.31 -9.01
C ASN A 273 -40.43 20.78 -9.10
N LYS A 274 -39.66 20.62 -8.02
CA LYS A 274 -38.25 21.03 -7.96
C LYS A 274 -37.35 19.81 -7.96
N THR A 275 -36.50 19.70 -8.99
CA THR A 275 -35.49 18.64 -9.09
C THR A 275 -34.28 18.90 -8.21
N HIS A 276 -33.92 20.17 -7.98
CA HIS A 276 -32.75 20.58 -7.22
C HIS A 276 -33.09 21.38 -5.95
N VAL A 277 -32.49 20.98 -4.82
CA VAL A 277 -32.59 21.65 -3.51
C VAL A 277 -31.20 22.07 -2.99
N LEU A 278 -31.17 22.79 -1.87
CA LEU A 278 -29.93 23.23 -1.23
C LEU A 278 -29.09 22.03 -0.77
N CYS A 279 -27.82 22.01 -1.16
CA CYS A 279 -26.87 21.00 -0.72
C CYS A 279 -26.24 21.39 0.62
N ARG A 280 -26.28 20.50 1.61
CA ARG A 280 -25.68 20.72 2.94
C ARG A 280 -24.18 21.01 2.90
N ARG A 281 -23.42 20.39 1.99
CA ARG A 281 -21.95 20.57 1.93
C ARG A 281 -21.54 21.90 1.29
N CYS A 282 -22.15 22.27 0.16
CA CYS A 282 -21.70 23.43 -0.62
C CYS A 282 -22.64 24.63 -0.60
N GLY A 283 -23.80 24.54 0.06
CA GLY A 283 -24.79 25.62 0.19
C GLY A 283 -25.45 26.06 -1.13
N ARG A 284 -25.27 25.32 -2.22
CA ARG A 284 -25.84 25.65 -3.54
C ARG A 284 -27.08 24.80 -3.83
N ARG A 285 -28.10 25.38 -4.47
CA ARG A 285 -29.28 24.66 -4.97
C ARG A 285 -28.90 23.75 -6.14
N SER A 286 -28.39 22.58 -5.81
CA SER A 286 -27.75 21.65 -6.75
C SER A 286 -27.85 20.19 -6.32
N LEU A 287 -28.42 19.92 -5.15
CA LEU A 287 -28.70 18.55 -4.71
C LEU A 287 -29.90 18.04 -5.49
N HIS A 288 -29.71 17.04 -6.35
CA HIS A 288 -30.81 16.43 -7.06
C HIS A 288 -31.60 15.54 -6.10
N VAL A 289 -32.90 15.79 -5.93
CA VAL A 289 -33.74 15.13 -4.91
C VAL A 289 -33.84 13.63 -5.17
N GLN A 290 -34.26 13.24 -6.37
CA GLN A 290 -34.45 11.83 -6.74
C GLN A 290 -33.14 11.03 -6.85
N LYS A 291 -32.09 11.62 -7.42
CA LYS A 291 -30.78 10.96 -7.61
C LYS A 291 -29.87 11.05 -6.38
N HIS A 292 -30.35 11.71 -5.32
CA HIS A 292 -29.63 11.96 -4.07
C HIS A 292 -28.18 12.45 -4.25
N THR A 293 -27.88 13.17 -5.33
CA THR A 293 -26.50 13.54 -5.70
C THR A 293 -26.41 15.02 -6.05
N CYS A 294 -25.39 15.70 -5.51
CA CYS A 294 -25.15 17.11 -5.76
C CYS A 294 -24.34 17.34 -7.03
N SER A 295 -24.95 18.00 -8.01
CA SER A 295 -24.32 18.35 -9.29
C SER A 295 -23.17 19.35 -9.14
N SER A 296 -23.01 20.02 -8.00
CA SER A 296 -21.91 20.97 -7.78
C SER A 296 -20.70 20.32 -7.11
N CYS A 297 -20.88 19.70 -5.94
CA CYS A 297 -19.80 19.18 -5.09
C CYS A 297 -19.73 17.66 -4.99
N GLY A 298 -20.69 16.92 -5.54
CA GLY A 298 -20.72 15.45 -5.52
C GLY A 298 -21.33 14.80 -4.28
N TYR A 299 -21.75 15.56 -3.26
CA TYR A 299 -22.42 15.00 -2.06
C TYR A 299 -23.50 13.98 -2.47
N PRO A 300 -23.51 12.75 -1.92
CA PRO A 300 -22.82 12.30 -0.70
C PRO A 300 -21.35 11.87 -0.85
N SER A 301 -20.76 11.83 -2.06
CA SER A 301 -19.39 11.34 -2.28
C SER A 301 -18.40 11.93 -1.28
N ALA A 302 -17.48 11.14 -0.71
CA ALA A 302 -16.53 11.64 0.29
C ALA A 302 -15.64 12.75 -0.29
N LYS A 303 -15.12 12.56 -1.51
CA LYS A 303 -14.32 13.56 -2.22
C LYS A 303 -15.21 14.62 -2.85
N THR A 304 -14.80 15.89 -2.75
CA THR A 304 -15.46 16.99 -3.47
C THR A 304 -15.17 16.88 -4.96
N ARG A 305 -16.24 16.81 -5.76
CA ARG A 305 -16.17 16.71 -7.21
C ARG A 305 -15.48 17.94 -7.83
N LYS A 306 -14.44 17.68 -8.62
CA LYS A 306 -13.66 18.67 -9.39
C LYS A 306 -13.40 18.09 -10.78
N TYR A 307 -13.42 18.94 -11.80
CA TYR A 307 -13.06 18.55 -13.17
C TYR A 307 -11.94 19.42 -13.69
N ASN A 308 -10.99 18.81 -14.40
CA ASN A 308 -9.82 19.51 -14.89
C ASN A 308 -10.12 20.48 -16.02
N TRP A 309 -11.10 20.16 -16.85
CA TRP A 309 -11.58 21.00 -17.95
C TRP A 309 -12.33 22.27 -17.51
N SER A 310 -12.65 22.45 -16.22
CA SER A 310 -13.39 23.63 -15.72
C SER A 310 -12.56 24.45 -14.73
N GLU A 311 -11.60 25.22 -15.26
CA GLU A 311 -10.68 26.03 -14.45
C GLU A 311 -11.39 27.09 -13.60
N LYS A 312 -12.35 27.81 -14.19
CA LYS A 312 -13.15 28.81 -13.46
C LYS A 312 -13.95 28.16 -12.31
N ALA A 313 -14.36 26.89 -12.44
CA ALA A 313 -15.06 26.19 -11.37
C ALA A 313 -14.12 25.79 -10.23
N LYS A 314 -12.88 25.36 -10.55
CA LYS A 314 -11.83 25.11 -9.55
C LYS A 314 -11.56 26.38 -8.73
N ARG A 315 -11.27 27.50 -9.40
CA ARG A 315 -10.91 28.78 -8.76
C ARG A 315 -11.95 29.25 -7.73
N ARG A 316 -13.25 29.08 -8.00
CA ARG A 316 -14.33 29.47 -7.08
C ARG A 316 -14.42 28.62 -5.80
N LYS A 317 -13.72 27.49 -5.72
CA LYS A 317 -13.81 26.51 -4.61
C LYS A 317 -12.46 26.10 -4.03
N THR A 318 -11.36 26.68 -4.52
CA THR A 318 -10.02 26.39 -4.01
C THR A 318 -9.85 26.91 -2.57
N ASN A 319 -8.90 26.34 -1.84
CA ASN A 319 -8.47 26.85 -0.54
C ASN A 319 -8.13 28.35 -0.67
N GLY A 320 -8.54 29.18 0.28
CA GLY A 320 -8.39 30.63 0.21
C GLY A 320 -9.68 31.43 -0.02
N THR A 321 -10.72 30.82 -0.60
CA THR A 321 -11.97 31.56 -0.88
C THR A 321 -12.88 31.73 0.33
N GLY A 322 -12.66 30.96 1.40
CA GLY A 322 -13.45 30.99 2.63
C GLY A 322 -12.69 31.58 3.82
N ARG A 323 -13.29 31.50 5.01
CA ARG A 323 -12.76 32.10 6.25
C ARG A 323 -11.42 31.54 6.76
N MET A 324 -10.97 30.38 6.26
CA MET A 324 -9.69 29.74 6.64
C MET A 324 -9.39 29.71 8.15
N ARG A 325 -10.36 29.32 8.99
CA ARG A 325 -10.25 29.42 10.47
C ARG A 325 -8.93 28.89 11.04
N TYR A 326 -8.46 27.74 10.57
CA TYR A 326 -7.18 27.17 11.02
C TYR A 326 -5.99 27.75 10.25
N MET A 327 -6.00 27.63 8.92
CA MET A 327 -4.86 28.00 8.06
C MET A 327 -4.46 29.48 8.18
N LYS A 328 -5.39 30.38 8.50
CA LYS A 328 -5.10 31.81 8.69
C LYS A 328 -4.05 32.06 9.78
N ASP A 329 -4.07 31.27 10.85
CA ASP A 329 -3.15 31.42 11.98
C ASP A 329 -1.88 30.56 11.84
N VAL A 330 -1.88 29.56 10.94
CA VAL A 330 -0.76 28.62 10.80
C VAL A 330 0.54 29.33 10.48
N SER A 331 0.55 30.28 9.54
CA SER A 331 1.77 31.01 9.18
C SER A 331 2.34 31.82 10.36
N ARG A 332 1.48 32.35 11.23
CA ARG A 332 1.89 33.05 12.45
C ARG A 332 2.42 32.07 13.50
N ARG A 333 1.73 30.95 13.72
CA ARG A 333 2.18 29.88 14.63
C ARG A 333 3.51 29.27 14.20
N PHE A 334 3.72 29.10 12.88
CA PHE A 334 4.98 28.62 12.31
C PHE A 334 6.15 29.56 12.65
N LYS A 335 5.98 30.88 12.44
CA LYS A 335 6.99 31.88 12.84
C LYS A 335 7.31 31.84 14.34
N ASN A 336 6.34 31.42 15.15
CA ASN A 336 6.47 31.31 16.60
C ASN A 336 6.81 29.88 17.07
N GLY A 337 7.27 28.99 16.18
CA GLY A 337 7.74 27.65 16.54
C GLY A 337 6.66 26.68 17.05
N PHE A 338 5.39 26.90 16.69
CA PHE A 338 4.25 26.08 17.13
C PHE A 338 4.14 25.86 18.64
N GLN A 339 4.59 26.83 19.44
CA GLN A 339 4.49 26.79 20.89
C GLN A 339 3.06 26.44 21.36
N SER A 340 2.99 25.51 22.31
CA SER A 340 1.78 25.10 23.02
C SER A 340 1.96 25.35 24.52
N GLY A 341 0.86 25.54 25.25
CA GLY A 341 0.88 25.83 26.68
C GLY A 341 0.66 27.31 27.02
N VAL A 342 0.80 27.63 28.30
CA VAL A 342 0.58 28.99 28.82
C VAL A 342 1.75 29.92 28.44
N PRO A 343 1.48 31.20 28.11
CA PRO A 343 2.52 32.13 27.72
C PRO A 343 3.54 32.34 28.85
N LYS A 344 4.82 32.48 28.50
CA LYS A 344 5.91 32.70 29.46
C LYS A 344 5.62 33.96 30.29
N GLY A 345 5.39 33.79 31.59
CA GLY A 345 5.05 34.88 32.53
C GLY A 345 3.56 35.06 32.84
N SER A 346 2.66 34.19 32.38
CA SER A 346 1.25 34.25 32.79
C SER A 346 1.04 33.74 34.21
N THR A 347 0.28 34.49 35.02
CA THR A 347 -0.16 34.13 36.37
C THR A 347 -1.22 33.02 36.42
N VAL A 348 -1.63 32.47 35.27
CA VAL A 348 -2.65 31.43 35.19
C VAL A 348 -1.99 30.06 35.42
N PRO A 349 -2.43 29.26 36.41
CA PRO A 349 -1.86 27.94 36.63
C PRO A 349 -2.07 27.06 35.40
N ALA A 350 -1.04 26.30 35.01
CA ALA A 350 -1.15 25.31 33.94
C ALA A 350 -2.23 24.28 34.34
N SER A 351 -3.32 24.22 33.58
CA SER A 351 -4.35 23.20 33.81
C SER A 351 -3.75 21.81 33.55
N ALA A 352 -3.93 20.92 34.52
CA ALA A 352 -3.43 19.55 34.55
C ALA A 352 -3.95 18.70 33.38
#